data_AF-A0A3A5JR83-F1
#
_entry.id   AF-A0A3A5JR83-F1
#
_cell.length_a   1.000
_cell.length_b   1.000
_cell.length_c   1.000
_cell.angle_alpha   90.00
_cell.angle_beta   90.00
_cell.angle_gamma   90.00
#
_symmetry.space_group_name_H-M   'P 1'
#
loop_
_entity.id
_entity.type
_entity.pdbx_description
1 polymer ?
#
loop_
_entity_poly.entity_id
_entity_poly.type
_entity_poly.pdbx_seq_one_letter_code
_entity_poly.pdbx_strand_id
1 'polypeptide(L)'
;MVLADVVFVSLTTVQIVALIPTLRDTESRIPRLTSGTAAFVWFAYSLTYLTMGLVFAAVSGTVGALMWAYILLKKPTVDDIELPSTD
;
A
#
# COMPACT_ATOMS: atom_id res chain seq x y z
N MET A 1 -15.08 19.23 7.47
CA MET A 1 -14.44 17.90 7.56
C MET A 1 -14.93 16.94 6.47
N VAL A 2 -16.23 16.86 6.18
CA VAL A 2 -16.80 15.97 5.13
C VAL A 2 -16.11 16.08 3.76
N LEU A 3 -15.86 17.30 3.26
CA LEU A 3 -15.18 17.48 1.96
C LEU A 3 -13.78 16.85 1.93
N ALA A 4 -13.00 17.03 3.00
CA ALA A 4 -11.66 16.45 3.09
C ALA A 4 -11.75 14.91 3.11
N ASP A 5 -12.69 14.34 3.87
CA ASP A 5 -12.91 12.90 3.96
C ASP A 5 -13.22 12.30 2.58
N VAL A 6 -14.11 12.95 1.83
CA VAL A 6 -14.47 12.55 0.45
C VAL A 6 -13.27 12.64 -0.50
N VAL A 7 -12.48 13.71 -0.43
CA VAL A 7 -11.29 13.89 -1.30
C VAL A 7 -10.26 12.79 -1.03
N PHE A 8 -9.94 12.52 0.24
CA PHE A 8 -8.95 11.50 0.60
C PHE A 8 -9.40 10.09 0.22
N VAL A 9 -10.67 9.75 0.43
CA VAL A 9 -11.23 8.46 0.01
C VAL A 9 -11.23 8.30 -1.51
N SER A 10 -11.64 9.34 -2.23
CA SER A 10 -11.72 9.30 -3.70
C SER A 10 -10.33 9.13 -4.29
N LEU A 11 -9.35 9.89 -3.80
CA LEU A 11 -7.97 9.78 -4.21
C LEU A 11 -7.39 8.39 -3.91
N THR A 12 -7.63 7.86 -2.71
CA THR A 12 -7.18 6.52 -2.32
C THR A 12 -7.80 5.44 -3.20
N THR A 13 -9.07 5.59 -3.56
CA THR A 13 -9.77 4.68 -4.46
C THR A 13 -9.14 4.68 -5.85
N VAL A 14 -8.85 5.86 -6.42
CA VAL A 14 -8.13 5.97 -7.70
C VAL A 14 -6.75 5.30 -7.63
N GLN A 15 -6.03 5.49 -6.51
CA GLN A 15 -4.73 4.87 -6.30
C GLN A 15 -4.81 3.34 -6.25
N ILE A 16 -5.79 2.77 -5.54
CA ILE A 16 -6.04 1.33 -5.49
C ILE A 16 -6.39 0.78 -6.88
N VAL A 17 -7.23 1.48 -7.65
CA VAL A 17 -7.58 1.09 -9.02
C VAL A 17 -6.35 1.09 -9.92
N ALA A 18 -5.46 2.06 -9.77
CA ALA A 18 -4.19 2.11 -10.49
C ALA A 18 -3.23 0.97 -10.13
N LEU A 19 -3.38 0.37 -8.94
CA LEU A 19 -2.62 -0.83 -8.53
C LEU A 19 -3.18 -2.14 -9.09
N ILE A 20 -4.40 -2.18 -9.65
CA ILE A 20 -4.99 -3.38 -10.26
C ILE A 20 -4.06 -4.07 -11.27
N PRO A 21 -3.43 -3.38 -12.25
CA PRO A 21 -2.51 -4.04 -13.17
C PRO A 21 -1.35 -4.71 -12.44
N THR A 22 -0.78 -4.06 -11.43
CA THR A 22 0.30 -4.60 -10.58
C THR A 22 -0.15 -5.83 -9.79
N LEU A 23 -1.37 -5.81 -9.25
CA LEU A 23 -1.93 -6.95 -8.52
C LEU A 23 -2.22 -8.13 -9.45
N ARG A 24 -2.69 -7.86 -10.68
CA ARG A 24 -2.98 -8.88 -11.70
C ARG A 24 -1.73 -9.51 -12.29
N ASP A 25 -0.63 -8.76 -12.35
CA ASP A 25 0.64 -9.31 -12.78
C ASP A 25 1.29 -10.12 -11.64
N THR A 26 1.33 -11.44 -11.83
CA THR A 26 1.93 -12.39 -10.87
C THR A 26 3.46 -12.30 -10.87
N GLU A 27 4.08 -11.84 -11.96
CA GLU A 27 5.52 -11.64 -12.09
C GLU A 27 5.99 -10.24 -11.65
N SER A 28 5.09 -9.41 -11.13
CA SER A 28 5.47 -8.09 -10.61
C SER A 28 6.40 -8.25 -9.38
N ARG A 29 7.68 -7.96 -9.59
CA ARG A 29 8.71 -8.00 -8.55
C ARG A 29 8.83 -6.63 -7.91
N ILE A 30 8.39 -6.52 -6.67
CA ILE A 30 8.49 -5.27 -5.89
C ILE A 30 9.45 -5.52 -4.74
N PRO A 31 10.50 -4.68 -4.53
CA PRO A 31 11.41 -4.81 -3.40
C PRO A 31 10.68 -4.85 -2.04
N ARG A 32 11.15 -5.67 -1.09
CA ARG A 32 10.45 -5.90 0.19
C ARG A 32 10.42 -4.63 1.02
N LEU A 33 11.52 -3.89 0.98
CA LEU A 33 11.64 -2.62 1.66
C LEU A 33 10.54 -1.65 1.20
N THR A 34 10.33 -1.52 -0.11
CA THR A 34 9.30 -0.64 -0.68
C THR A 34 7.90 -1.04 -0.22
N SER A 35 7.57 -2.33 -0.30
CA SER A 35 6.26 -2.85 0.10
C SER A 35 6.01 -2.67 1.61
N GLY A 36 7.02 -2.94 2.44
CA GLY A 36 6.94 -2.78 3.89
C GLY A 36 6.83 -1.32 4.32
N THR A 37 7.65 -0.42 3.73
CA THR A 37 7.56 1.01 3.98
C THR A 37 6.21 1.57 3.53
N ALA A 38 5.71 1.17 2.36
CA ALA A 38 4.39 1.60 1.89
C ALA A 38 3.26 1.16 2.82
N ALA A 39 3.28 -0.11 3.27
CA ALA A 39 2.29 -0.60 4.23
C ALA A 39 2.30 0.20 5.54
N PHE A 40 3.50 0.53 6.05
CA PHE A 40 3.66 1.34 7.26
C PHE A 40 3.13 2.78 7.09
N VAL A 41 3.45 3.43 5.98
CA VAL A 41 2.99 4.80 5.69
C VAL A 41 1.46 4.85 5.60
N TRP A 42 0.84 3.90 4.90
CA TRP A 42 -0.61 3.81 4.81
C TRP A 42 -1.27 3.60 6.18
N PHE A 43 -0.66 2.78 7.04
CA PHE A 43 -1.15 2.59 8.40
C PHE A 43 -1.03 3.88 9.24
N ALA A 44 0.10 4.59 9.15
CA ALA A 44 0.30 5.85 9.86
C ALA A 44 -0.71 6.94 9.41
N TYR A 45 -1.01 7.00 8.11
CA TYR A 45 -2.05 7.90 7.59
C TYR A 45 -3.46 7.52 8.06
N SER A 46 -3.80 6.23 8.08
CA SER A 46 -5.07 5.77 8.63
C SER A 46 -5.26 6.22 10.08
N LEU A 47 -4.24 6.04 10.93
CA LEU A 47 -4.27 6.49 12.32
C LEU A 47 -4.42 8.01 12.42
N THR A 48 -3.72 8.75 11.56
CA THR A 48 -3.84 10.22 11.51
C THR A 48 -5.27 10.64 11.16
N TYR A 49 -5.87 10.02 10.14
CA TYR A 49 -7.25 10.30 9.75
C TYR A 49 -8.26 10.02 10.87
N LEU A 50 -8.04 8.96 11.66
CA LEU A 50 -8.85 8.69 12.85
C LEU A 50 -8.74 9.82 13.88
N THR A 51 -7.52 10.31 14.18
CA THR A 51 -7.33 11.42 15.13
C THR A 51 -8.00 12.72 14.65
N MET A 52 -8.17 12.89 13.34
CA MET A 52 -8.84 14.04 12.72
C MET A 52 -10.35 13.85 12.52
N GLY A 53 -10.92 12.69 12.87
CA GLY A 53 -12.35 12.40 12.65
C GLY A 53 -12.74 12.13 11.19
N LEU A 54 -11.77 11.82 10.32
CA LEU A 54 -11.99 11.48 8.91
C LEU A 54 -12.13 9.95 8.76
N VAL A 55 -13.31 9.43 9.10
CA VAL A 55 -13.52 7.98 9.26
C VAL A 55 -13.41 7.24 7.93
N PHE A 56 -13.96 7.77 6.84
CA PHE A 56 -13.88 7.07 5.56
C PHE A 56 -12.46 7.06 5.01
N ALA A 57 -11.72 8.17 5.16
CA ALA A 57 -10.32 8.28 4.80
C ALA A 57 -9.47 7.28 5.60
N ALA A 58 -9.74 7.14 6.90
CA ALA A 58 -9.08 6.14 7.74
C ALA A 58 -9.33 4.71 7.22
N VAL A 59 -10.59 4.37 6.90
CA VAL A 59 -10.92 3.05 6.32
C VAL A 59 -10.15 2.84 5.01
N SER A 60 -10.14 3.83 4.12
CA SER A 60 -9.41 3.74 2.84
C SER A 60 -7.90 3.55 3.04
N GLY A 61 -7.33 4.23 4.04
CA GLY A 61 -5.92 4.09 4.39
C GLY A 61 -5.58 2.71 4.96
N THR A 62 -6.48 2.14 5.77
CA THR A 62 -6.35 0.77 6.26
C THR A 62 -6.39 -0.25 5.11
N VAL A 63 -7.28 -0.07 4.14
CA VAL A 63 -7.32 -0.92 2.93
C VAL A 63 -6.00 -0.82 2.16
N GLY A 64 -5.45 0.39 2.00
CA GLY A 64 -4.12 0.60 1.41
C GLY A 64 -3.02 -0.15 2.17
N ALA A 65 -3.00 -0.06 3.50
CA ALA A 65 -2.02 -0.76 4.34
C ALA A 65 -2.11 -2.28 4.19
N LEU A 66 -3.32 -2.83 4.21
CA LEU A 66 -3.56 -4.27 4.02
C LEU A 66 -3.16 -4.75 2.63
N MET A 67 -3.41 -3.96 1.59
CA MET A 67 -3.01 -4.28 0.23
C MET A 67 -1.49 -4.35 0.08
N TRP A 68 -0.76 -3.39 0.62
CA TRP A 68 0.71 -3.39 0.61
C TRP A 68 1.31 -4.48 1.51
N ALA A 69 0.66 -4.78 2.65
CA ALA A 69 1.03 -5.93 3.47
C ALA A 69 0.81 -7.26 2.73
N TYR A 70 -0.27 -7.39 1.96
CA TYR A 70 -0.51 -8.57 1.12
C TYR A 70 0.59 -8.72 0.06
N ILE A 71 0.97 -7.63 -0.62
CA ILE A 71 2.08 -7.63 -1.58
C ILE A 71 3.37 -8.10 -0.88
N LEU A 72 3.70 -7.53 0.27
CA LEU A 72 4.89 -7.91 1.05
C LEU A 72 4.92 -9.42 1.42
N LEU A 73 3.76 -10.01 1.72
CA LEU A 73 3.66 -11.38 2.20
C LEU A 73 3.50 -12.42 1.09
N LYS A 74 2.99 -12.05 -0.09
CA LYS A 74 2.57 -13.00 -1.14
C LYS A 74 3.22 -12.79 -2.50
N LYS A 75 3.80 -11.64 -2.81
CA LYS A 75 4.42 -11.38 -4.13
C LYS A 75 5.93 -11.68 -4.10
N PRO A 76 6.49 -12.21 -5.20
CA PRO A 76 7.94 -12.41 -5.33
C PRO A 76 8.67 -11.06 -5.29
N THR A 77 9.85 -11.05 -4.67
CA THR A 77 10.60 -9.82 -4.43
C THR A 77 11.84 -9.77 -5.32
N VAL A 78 12.29 -8.57 -5.71
CA VAL A 78 13.60 -8.38 -6.37
C VAL A 78 14.76 -8.87 -5.50
N ASP A 79 14.63 -8.76 -4.17
CA ASP A 79 15.64 -9.20 -3.19
C ASP A 79 15.87 -10.72 -3.20
N ASP A 80 15.00 -11.51 -3.83
CA ASP A 80 15.14 -12.97 -3.98
C ASP A 80 16.06 -13.35 -5.16
N ILE A 81 16.57 -12.37 -5.92
CA ILE A 81 17.58 -12.59 -6.96
C ILE A 81 18.94 -12.65 -6.25
N GLU A 82 19.42 -13.86 -5.97
CA GLU A 82 20.80 -14.11 -5.54
C GLU A 82 21.76 -13.33 -6.44
N LEU A 83 22.46 -12.36 -5.86
CA LEU A 83 23.67 -11.82 -6.47
C LEU A 83 24.62 -13.02 -6.65
N PRO A 84 25.22 -13.22 -7.84
CA PRO A 84 26.18 -14.30 -8.03
C PRO A 84 27.23 -14.20 -6.92
N SER A 85 27.41 -15.29 -6.17
CA SER A 85 28.45 -15.39 -5.14
C SER A 85 29.78 -15.15 -5.83
N THR A 86 30.34 -13.96 -5.65
CA THR A 86 31.75 -13.71 -5.95
C THR A 86 32.53 -14.42 -4.86
N ASP A 87 32.74 -15.72 -5.07
CA ASP A 87 33.85 -16.48 -4.48
C ASP A 87 35.19 -15.90 -4.98
#